data_AF-A0A7W8CGW4-F1
#
_entry.id   AF-A0A7W8CGW4-F1
#
_cell.length_a   1.000
_cell.length_b   1.000
_cell.length_c   1.000
_cell.angle_alpha   90.00
_cell.angle_beta   90.00
_cell.angle_gamma   90.00
#
_symmetry.space_group_name_H-M   'P 1'
#
loop_
_entity.id
_entity.type
_entity.pdbx_description
1 polymer ?
#
loop_
_entity_poly.entity_id
_entity_poly.type
_entity_poly.pdbx_seq_one_letter_code
_entity_poly.pdbx_strand_id
1 'polypeptide(L)'
;MRTRLLIVGVTAVVLVVAGIVMALVDRPHGDDCRQAERALQPWGATMPDVYQNLPPDIASPPTGDDEQPDYAAAAAREAQAANDIRTAADLVGSATLRANLYTVADAFDELSRSRLTPSSPSAPSTDFFRATTRMTAAIHDIKQACPTIGEGTPVTP
;
A
#
# COMPACT_ATOMS: atom_id res chain seq x y z
N MET A 1 61.38 -11.70 -8.96
CA MET A 1 60.41 -10.83 -8.24
C MET A 1 59.17 -10.54 -9.12
N ARG A 2 58.35 -11.53 -9.46
CA ARG A 2 57.15 -11.34 -10.32
C ARG A 2 55.83 -11.79 -9.67
N THR A 3 55.91 -12.49 -8.54
CA THR A 3 54.76 -13.10 -7.86
C THR A 3 53.96 -12.12 -7.00
N ARG A 4 54.51 -10.95 -6.64
CA ARG A 4 53.86 -9.98 -5.74
C ARG A 4 52.85 -9.06 -6.45
N LEU A 5 52.96 -8.87 -7.77
CA LEU A 5 52.08 -7.98 -8.53
C LEU A 5 50.71 -8.60 -8.84
N LEU A 6 50.63 -9.92 -8.99
CA LEU A 6 49.36 -10.61 -9.26
C LEU A 6 48.44 -10.65 -8.04
N ILE A 7 49.00 -10.77 -6.82
CA ILE A 7 48.19 -10.88 -5.61
C ILE A 7 47.47 -9.56 -5.34
N VAL A 8 48.14 -8.41 -5.46
CA VAL A 8 47.56 -7.09 -5.19
C VAL A 8 46.45 -6.72 -6.18
N GLY A 9 46.59 -7.11 -7.46
CA GLY A 9 45.55 -6.88 -8.47
C GLY A 9 44.28 -7.69 -8.22
N VAL A 10 44.42 -8.93 -7.76
CA VAL A 10 43.28 -9.81 -7.48
C VAL A 10 42.52 -9.35 -6.22
N THR A 11 43.21 -8.93 -5.16
CA THR A 11 42.52 -8.42 -3.95
C THR A 11 41.75 -7.13 -4.21
N ALA A 12 42.29 -6.23 -5.04
CA ALA A 12 41.60 -4.98 -5.38
C ALA A 12 40.30 -5.23 -6.17
N VAL A 13 40.32 -6.16 -7.14
CA VAL A 13 39.12 -6.51 -7.92
C VAL A 13 38.08 -7.21 -7.04
N VAL A 14 38.49 -8.11 -6.13
CA VAL A 14 37.57 -8.78 -5.19
C VAL A 14 36.92 -7.77 -4.23
N LEU A 15 37.66 -6.77 -3.75
CA LEU A 15 37.11 -5.71 -2.89
C LEU A 15 36.12 -4.80 -3.62
N VAL A 16 36.39 -4.47 -4.89
CA VAL A 16 35.46 -3.68 -5.71
C VAL A 16 34.19 -4.47 -6.02
N VAL A 17 34.30 -5.75 -6.38
CA VAL A 17 33.14 -6.62 -6.62
C VAL A 17 32.34 -6.83 -5.32
N ALA A 18 33.01 -7.06 -4.18
CA ALA A 18 32.34 -7.20 -2.89
C ALA A 18 31.64 -5.90 -2.44
N GLY A 19 32.25 -4.73 -2.68
CA GLY A 19 31.64 -3.43 -2.40
C GLY A 19 30.43 -3.14 -3.28
N ILE A 20 30.47 -3.52 -4.57
CA ILE A 20 29.33 -3.40 -5.49
C ILE A 20 28.21 -4.36 -5.09
N VAL A 21 28.53 -5.60 -4.72
CA VAL A 21 27.54 -6.59 -4.26
C VAL A 21 26.92 -6.15 -2.93
N MET A 22 27.69 -5.65 -1.96
CA MET A 22 27.13 -5.11 -0.71
C MET A 22 26.26 -3.87 -0.96
N ALA A 23 26.67 -2.96 -1.86
CA ALA A 23 25.86 -1.80 -2.23
C ALA A 23 24.57 -2.17 -3.00
N LEU A 24 24.52 -3.34 -3.64
CA LEU A 24 23.34 -3.88 -4.31
C LEU A 24 22.46 -4.73 -3.39
N VAL A 25 22.98 -5.22 -2.26
CA VAL A 25 22.21 -6.02 -1.29
C VAL A 25 21.48 -5.13 -0.27
N ASP A 26 22.02 -3.96 0.09
CA ASP A 26 21.38 -3.05 1.07
C ASP A 26 20.43 -2.00 0.46
N ARG A 27 20.51 -1.72 -0.84
CA ARG A 27 19.73 -0.63 -1.49
C ARG A 27 18.33 -0.99 -2.04
N PRO A 28 18.03 -2.20 -2.55
CA PRO A 28 16.79 -2.41 -3.30
C PRO A 28 15.54 -2.33 -2.40
N HIS A 29 15.65 -2.70 -1.13
CA HIS A 29 14.51 -2.62 -0.21
C HIS A 29 14.24 -1.19 0.28
N GLY A 30 15.27 -0.36 0.49
CA GLY A 30 15.07 1.02 0.97
C GLY A 30 14.33 1.91 -0.03
N ASP A 31 14.67 1.82 -1.32
CA ASP A 31 14.01 2.60 -2.36
C ASP A 31 12.59 2.10 -2.64
N ASP A 32 12.39 0.78 -2.73
CA ASP A 32 11.08 0.18 -2.91
C ASP A 32 10.15 0.46 -1.73
N CYS A 33 10.66 0.43 -0.48
CA CYS A 33 9.86 0.76 0.70
C CYS A 33 9.43 2.22 0.74
N ARG A 34 10.30 3.16 0.34
CA ARG A 34 9.90 4.58 0.21
C ARG A 34 8.87 4.79 -0.88
N GLN A 35 8.97 4.06 -1.98
CA GLN A 35 7.98 4.13 -3.06
C GLN A 35 6.66 3.49 -2.65
N ALA A 36 6.69 2.36 -1.96
CA ALA A 36 5.50 1.72 -1.39
C ALA A 36 4.81 2.63 -0.36
N GLU A 37 5.57 3.32 0.50
CA GLU A 37 5.02 4.32 1.43
C GLU A 37 4.30 5.45 0.70
N ARG A 38 4.90 5.98 -0.37
CA ARG A 38 4.25 7.00 -1.22
C ARG A 38 2.99 6.45 -1.89
N ALA A 39 3.06 5.23 -2.39
CA ALA A 39 1.91 4.55 -3.00
C ALA A 39 0.77 4.34 -1.99
N LEU A 40 1.07 4.19 -0.70
CA LEU A 40 0.06 4.05 0.35
C LEU A 40 -0.45 5.39 0.95
N GLN A 41 0.05 6.54 0.51
CA GLN A 41 -0.48 7.84 0.97
C GLN A 41 -1.99 7.99 0.69
N PRO A 42 -2.51 7.64 -0.50
CA PRO A 42 -3.95 7.67 -0.76
C PRO A 42 -4.74 6.74 0.16
N TRP A 43 -4.17 5.59 0.54
CA TRP A 43 -4.79 4.68 1.51
C TRP A 43 -4.95 5.36 2.87
N GLY A 44 -3.90 5.98 3.40
CA GLY A 44 -3.96 6.68 4.69
C GLY A 44 -4.97 7.83 4.70
N ALA A 45 -5.12 8.54 3.59
CA ALA A 45 -6.09 9.63 3.44
C ALA A 45 -7.54 9.14 3.27
N THR A 46 -7.76 8.01 2.61
CA THR A 46 -9.11 7.54 2.22
C THR A 46 -9.74 6.64 3.28
N MET A 47 -8.96 5.84 4.02
CA MET A 47 -9.52 4.89 4.99
C MET A 47 -10.41 5.50 6.09
N PRO A 48 -10.13 6.70 6.65
CA PRO A 48 -11.04 7.33 7.60
C PRO A 48 -12.44 7.56 7.00
N ASP A 49 -12.50 7.97 5.72
CA ASP A 49 -13.75 8.20 4.99
C ASP A 49 -14.51 6.89 4.71
N VAL A 50 -13.79 5.81 4.39
CA VAL A 50 -14.38 4.47 4.20
C VAL A 50 -15.15 4.01 5.43
N TYR A 51 -14.59 4.23 6.64
CA TYR A 51 -15.23 3.83 7.90
C TYR A 51 -16.32 4.77 8.38
N GLN A 52 -16.23 6.06 8.06
CA GLN A 52 -17.27 7.04 8.41
C GLN A 52 -18.50 6.90 7.51
N ASN A 53 -18.27 6.61 6.23
CA ASN A 53 -19.31 6.44 5.24
C ASN A 53 -19.45 4.95 4.94
N LEU A 54 -20.03 4.14 5.82
CA LEU A 54 -20.26 2.73 5.50
C LEU A 54 -21.31 2.59 4.38
N PRO A 55 -21.21 1.58 3.50
CA PRO A 55 -22.25 1.28 2.52
C PRO A 55 -23.64 1.20 3.16
N PRO A 56 -24.71 1.63 2.47
CA PRO A 56 -26.04 1.79 3.05
C PRO A 56 -26.68 0.48 3.55
N ASP A 57 -26.18 -0.67 3.12
CA ASP A 57 -26.62 -2.00 3.56
C ASP A 57 -25.88 -2.50 4.81
N ILE A 58 -24.85 -1.78 5.25
CA ILE A 58 -24.06 -2.04 6.47
C ILE A 58 -24.25 -0.90 7.48
N ALA A 59 -24.43 0.33 7.00
CA ALA A 59 -24.67 1.50 7.84
C ALA A 59 -25.97 1.32 8.65
N SER A 60 -25.93 1.76 9.92
CA SER A 60 -27.15 1.92 10.70
C SER A 60 -28.08 2.92 9.98
N PRO A 61 -29.41 2.68 9.97
CA PRO A 61 -30.33 3.66 9.43
C PRO A 61 -30.16 5.00 10.16
N PRO A 62 -30.17 6.14 9.45
CA PRO A 62 -30.01 7.45 10.07
C PRO A 62 -31.09 7.67 11.13
N THR A 63 -30.71 8.24 12.28
CA THR A 63 -31.60 8.48 13.40
C THR A 63 -31.84 9.98 13.58
N GLY A 64 -32.94 10.50 13.01
CA GLY A 64 -33.29 11.92 13.14
C GLY A 64 -32.68 12.79 12.02
N ASP A 65 -31.95 13.84 12.40
CA ASP A 65 -31.36 14.85 11.50
C ASP A 65 -29.98 14.45 10.92
N ASP A 66 -29.62 13.16 11.01
CA ASP A 66 -28.34 12.68 10.48
C ASP A 66 -28.28 12.91 8.96
N GLU A 67 -27.28 13.67 8.50
CA GLU A 67 -27.06 13.91 7.07
C GLU A 67 -26.71 12.60 6.38
N GLN A 68 -27.48 12.25 5.33
CA GLN A 68 -27.24 11.01 4.61
C GLN A 68 -25.89 11.10 3.87
N PRO A 69 -25.00 10.10 4.00
CA PRO A 69 -23.70 10.11 3.34
C PRO A 69 -23.81 10.28 1.83
N ASP A 70 -22.95 11.13 1.25
CA ASP A 70 -22.78 11.21 -0.21
C ASP A 70 -21.97 9.99 -0.70
N TYR A 71 -22.71 8.91 -0.97
CA TYR A 71 -22.15 7.66 -1.46
C TYR A 71 -21.48 7.79 -2.84
N ALA A 72 -21.92 8.70 -3.69
CA ALA A 72 -21.32 8.89 -5.00
C ALA A 72 -19.95 9.58 -4.88
N ALA A 73 -19.86 10.62 -4.05
CA ALA A 73 -18.59 11.30 -3.79
C ALA A 73 -17.58 10.38 -3.09
N ALA A 74 -18.02 9.57 -2.12
CA ALA A 74 -17.15 8.59 -1.46
C ALA A 74 -16.67 7.50 -2.43
N ALA A 75 -17.54 6.96 -3.29
CA ALA A 75 -17.14 5.99 -4.32
C ALA A 75 -16.13 6.56 -5.31
N ALA A 76 -16.27 7.84 -5.68
CA ALA A 76 -15.34 8.54 -6.55
C ALA A 76 -13.95 8.71 -5.89
N ARG A 77 -13.91 9.03 -4.59
CA ARG A 77 -12.65 9.11 -3.83
C ARG A 77 -11.96 7.76 -3.74
N GLU A 78 -12.70 6.69 -3.46
CA GLU A 78 -12.19 5.31 -3.43
C GLU A 78 -11.59 4.90 -4.79
N ALA A 79 -12.31 5.16 -5.89
CA ALA A 79 -11.82 4.88 -7.25
C ALA A 79 -10.58 5.72 -7.62
N GLN A 80 -10.53 6.98 -7.19
CA GLN A 80 -9.36 7.83 -7.39
C GLN A 80 -8.15 7.28 -6.62
N ALA A 81 -8.33 6.91 -5.34
CA ALA A 81 -7.28 6.31 -4.53
C ALA A 81 -6.77 5.01 -5.16
N ALA A 82 -7.66 4.16 -5.68
CA ALA A 82 -7.27 2.95 -6.40
C ALA A 82 -6.35 3.28 -7.59
N ASN A 83 -6.73 4.24 -8.43
CA ASN A 83 -5.94 4.64 -9.59
C ASN A 83 -4.57 5.22 -9.20
N ASP A 84 -4.53 6.05 -8.17
CA ASP A 84 -3.29 6.66 -7.68
C ASP A 84 -2.33 5.59 -7.11
N ILE A 85 -2.86 4.63 -6.36
CA ILE A 85 -2.09 3.49 -5.83
C ILE A 85 -1.52 2.65 -6.97
N ARG A 86 -2.31 2.32 -8.01
CA ARG A 86 -1.82 1.56 -9.17
C ARG A 86 -0.69 2.27 -9.88
N THR A 87 -0.90 3.56 -10.16
CA THR A 87 0.10 4.39 -10.86
C THR A 87 1.41 4.45 -10.09
N ALA A 88 1.34 4.58 -8.76
CA ALA A 88 2.54 4.58 -7.92
C ALA A 88 3.17 3.19 -7.77
N ALA A 89 2.37 2.11 -7.76
CA ALA A 89 2.85 0.73 -7.66
C ALA A 89 3.73 0.35 -8.86
N ASP A 90 3.44 0.86 -10.05
CA ASP A 90 4.23 0.61 -11.27
C ASP A 90 5.71 1.00 -11.12
N LEU A 91 6.02 1.93 -10.21
CA LEU A 91 7.37 2.42 -9.97
C LEU A 91 8.18 1.48 -9.06
N VAL A 92 7.51 0.70 -8.21
CA VAL A 92 8.13 -0.18 -7.21
C VAL A 92 8.84 -1.34 -7.90
N GLY A 93 10.12 -1.57 -7.64
CA GLY A 93 10.92 -2.62 -8.28
C GLY A 93 10.59 -4.04 -7.80
N SER A 94 10.33 -4.21 -6.51
CA SER A 94 9.92 -5.48 -5.88
C SER A 94 8.56 -5.94 -6.38
N ALA A 95 8.55 -7.11 -7.05
CA ALA A 95 7.33 -7.72 -7.57
C ALA A 95 6.31 -8.04 -6.44
N THR A 96 6.79 -8.47 -5.27
CA THR A 96 5.93 -8.79 -4.13
C THR A 96 5.28 -7.53 -3.56
N LEU A 97 6.06 -6.46 -3.34
CA LEU A 97 5.51 -5.19 -2.86
C LEU A 97 4.51 -4.60 -3.86
N ARG A 98 4.85 -4.66 -5.15
CA ARG A 98 3.96 -4.23 -6.23
C ARG A 98 2.64 -5.00 -6.25
N ALA A 99 2.69 -6.32 -6.12
CA ALA A 99 1.49 -7.17 -6.08
C ALA A 99 0.59 -6.85 -4.87
N ASN A 100 1.18 -6.60 -3.71
CA ASN A 100 0.42 -6.19 -2.53
C ASN A 100 -0.21 -4.80 -2.71
N LEU A 101 0.50 -3.84 -3.32
CA LEU A 101 -0.07 -2.52 -3.63
C LEU A 101 -1.24 -2.62 -4.61
N TYR A 102 -1.15 -3.46 -5.65
CA TYR A 102 -2.30 -3.71 -6.52
C TYR A 102 -3.46 -4.35 -5.77
N THR A 103 -3.19 -5.24 -4.81
CA THR A 103 -4.25 -5.82 -3.96
C THR A 103 -4.97 -4.73 -3.16
N VAL A 104 -4.26 -3.71 -2.67
CA VAL A 104 -4.87 -2.55 -2.00
C VAL A 104 -5.72 -1.73 -2.99
N ALA A 105 -5.21 -1.47 -4.20
CA ALA A 105 -5.97 -0.73 -5.22
C ALA A 105 -7.25 -1.47 -5.66
N ASP A 106 -7.16 -2.79 -5.87
CA ASP A 106 -8.31 -3.62 -6.25
C ASP A 106 -9.36 -3.66 -5.13
N ALA A 107 -8.92 -3.63 -3.87
CA ALA A 107 -9.83 -3.51 -2.75
C ALA A 107 -10.56 -2.16 -2.75
N PHE A 108 -9.88 -1.05 -3.04
CA PHE A 108 -10.55 0.26 -3.17
C PHE A 108 -11.58 0.29 -4.30
N ASP A 109 -11.28 -0.32 -5.45
CA ASP A 109 -12.27 -0.44 -6.54
C ASP A 109 -13.48 -1.31 -6.16
N GLU A 110 -13.27 -2.34 -5.34
CA GLU A 110 -14.37 -3.16 -4.80
C GLU A 110 -15.21 -2.39 -3.79
N LEU A 111 -14.58 -1.60 -2.92
CA LEU A 111 -15.27 -0.69 -1.99
C LEU A 111 -16.13 0.32 -2.77
N SER A 112 -15.55 0.99 -3.76
CA SER A 112 -16.24 1.94 -4.64
C SER A 112 -17.50 1.33 -5.27
N ARG A 113 -17.39 0.13 -5.82
CA ARG A 113 -18.53 -0.59 -6.42
C ARG A 113 -19.56 -1.02 -5.38
N SER A 114 -19.12 -1.53 -4.23
CA SER A 114 -20.02 -1.98 -3.16
C SER A 114 -20.88 -0.85 -2.60
N ARG A 115 -20.34 0.38 -2.64
CA ARG A 115 -21.02 1.59 -2.20
C ARG A 115 -22.10 2.07 -3.18
N LEU A 116 -21.82 1.98 -4.48
CA LEU A 116 -22.77 2.38 -5.54
C LEU A 116 -23.85 1.32 -5.80
N THR A 117 -23.53 0.05 -5.56
CA THR A 117 -24.44 -1.08 -5.79
C THR A 117 -24.58 -1.90 -4.50
N PRO A 118 -25.14 -1.31 -3.44
CA PRO A 118 -25.25 -1.97 -2.15
C PRO A 118 -26.17 -3.20 -2.24
N SER A 119 -25.85 -4.22 -1.45
CA SER A 119 -26.72 -5.40 -1.33
C SER A 119 -27.99 -5.07 -0.54
N SER A 120 -28.92 -6.02 -0.40
CA SER A 120 -30.05 -5.80 0.50
C SER A 120 -29.56 -5.70 1.94
N PRO A 121 -30.11 -4.83 2.81
CA PRO A 121 -29.79 -4.80 4.24
C PRO A 121 -30.03 -6.14 4.96
N SER A 122 -30.92 -6.98 4.42
CA SER A 122 -31.17 -8.34 4.92
C SER A 122 -30.10 -9.37 4.54
N ALA A 123 -29.18 -8.99 3.65
CA ALA A 123 -28.04 -9.76 3.17
C ALA A 123 -26.88 -8.78 2.90
N PRO A 124 -26.26 -8.23 3.96
CA PRO A 124 -25.26 -7.17 3.84
C PRO A 124 -24.09 -7.59 2.97
N SER A 125 -23.50 -6.62 2.28
CA SER A 125 -22.47 -6.82 1.26
C SER A 125 -21.25 -7.54 1.83
N THR A 126 -21.08 -8.79 1.40
CA THR A 126 -19.86 -9.55 1.71
C THR A 126 -18.64 -8.95 1.01
N ASP A 127 -18.86 -8.17 -0.04
CA ASP A 127 -17.79 -7.62 -0.86
C ASP A 127 -17.07 -6.48 -0.13
N PHE A 128 -17.80 -5.65 0.63
CA PHE A 128 -17.18 -4.65 1.50
C PHE A 128 -16.24 -5.27 2.54
N PHE A 129 -16.72 -6.28 3.28
CA PHE A 129 -15.90 -6.96 4.29
C PHE A 129 -14.74 -7.75 3.69
N ARG A 130 -14.94 -8.35 2.51
CA ARG A 130 -13.89 -9.08 1.78
C ARG A 130 -12.82 -8.13 1.27
N ALA A 131 -13.21 -6.97 0.75
CA ALA A 131 -12.29 -5.93 0.29
C ALA A 131 -11.45 -5.38 1.46
N THR A 132 -12.10 -5.00 2.57
CA THR A 132 -11.39 -4.51 3.76
C THR A 132 -10.44 -5.56 4.34
N THR A 133 -10.86 -6.82 4.46
CA THR A 133 -10.01 -7.91 4.97
C THR A 133 -8.78 -8.14 4.09
N ARG A 134 -8.94 -8.21 2.76
CA ARG A 134 -7.81 -8.40 1.82
C ARG A 134 -6.86 -7.21 1.84
N MET A 135 -7.40 -6.00 1.89
CA MET A 135 -6.60 -4.79 2.02
C MET A 135 -5.78 -4.80 3.32
N THR A 136 -6.39 -5.13 4.46
CA THR A 136 -5.67 -5.22 5.74
C THR A 136 -4.54 -6.23 5.69
N ALA A 137 -4.77 -7.41 5.09
CA ALA A 137 -3.72 -8.42 4.91
C ALA A 137 -2.57 -7.89 4.02
N ALA A 138 -2.89 -7.26 2.88
CA ALA A 138 -1.88 -6.70 2.00
C ALA A 138 -1.06 -5.57 2.67
N ILE A 139 -1.72 -4.68 3.42
CA ILE A 139 -1.04 -3.62 4.19
C ILE A 139 -0.12 -4.22 5.27
N HIS A 140 -0.57 -5.26 5.95
CA HIS A 140 0.24 -5.98 6.92
C HIS A 140 1.49 -6.58 6.27
N ASP A 141 1.35 -7.25 5.13
CA ASP A 141 2.48 -7.85 4.41
C ASP A 141 3.46 -6.78 3.88
N ILE A 142 2.94 -5.62 3.43
CA ILE A 142 3.77 -4.46 3.07
C ILE A 142 4.54 -3.95 4.30
N LYS A 143 3.89 -3.83 5.46
CA LYS A 143 4.57 -3.39 6.70
C LYS A 143 5.60 -4.40 7.19
N GLN A 144 5.37 -5.70 7.03
CA GLN A 144 6.37 -6.71 7.36
C GLN A 144 7.60 -6.60 6.47
N ALA A 145 7.42 -6.34 5.17
CA ALA A 145 8.51 -6.11 4.24
C ALA A 145 9.19 -4.73 4.43
N CYS A 146 8.44 -3.73 4.89
CA CYS A 146 8.86 -2.35 5.05
C CYS A 146 8.44 -1.80 6.43
N PRO A 147 9.16 -2.17 7.50
CA PRO A 147 8.74 -1.91 8.88
C PRO A 147 8.66 -0.43 9.24
N THR A 148 9.39 0.43 8.55
CA THR A 148 9.43 1.88 8.84
C THR A 148 8.25 2.66 8.25
N ILE A 149 7.34 2.02 7.49
CA ILE A 149 6.19 2.72 6.88
C ILE A 149 5.21 3.18 7.95
N GLY A 150 4.96 4.49 8.00
CA GLY A 150 4.07 5.12 8.97
C GLY A 150 4.71 5.39 10.34
N GLU A 151 5.99 5.05 10.52
CA GLU A 151 6.81 5.52 11.63
C GLU A 151 7.41 6.88 11.26
N GLY A 152 6.58 7.93 11.28
CA GLY A 152 7.12 9.29 11.26
C GLY A 152 8.14 9.42 12.40
N THR A 153 9.29 10.06 12.13
CA THR A 153 10.21 10.47 13.20
C THR A 153 9.41 11.12 14.33
N PRO A 154 9.64 10.76 15.60
CA PRO A 154 8.82 11.25 16.71
C PRO A 154 8.74 12.77 16.65
N VAL A 155 7.52 13.30 16.64
CA VAL A 155 7.28 14.73 16.82
C VAL A 155 7.75 15.05 18.23
N THR A 156 8.94 15.64 18.35
CA THR A 156 9.46 16.13 19.61
C THR A 156 8.51 17.24 20.10
N PRO A 157 7.94 17.15 21.31
CA PRO A 157 7.06 18.18 21.87
C PRO A 157 7.82 19.49 22.16
#